data_AF-A0A3L7YCC7-F1
#
_entry.id   AF-A0A3L7YCC7-F1
#
_cell.length_a   1.000
_cell.length_b   1.000
_cell.length_c   1.000
_cell.angle_alpha   90.00
_cell.angle_beta   90.00
_cell.angle_gamma   90.00
#
_symmetry.space_group_name_H-M   'P 1'
#
loop_
_entity.id
_entity.type
_entity.pdbx_description
1 polymer ?
#
loop_
_entity_poly.entity_id
_entity_poly.type
_entity_poly.pdbx_seq_one_letter_code
_entity_poly.pdbx_strand_id
1 'polypeptide(L)'
;MNIDSIAKSVLTPPVGMNGNIRKEMAAEAAAAARPAPMDITGGFGASLSRSVEMLDQMQLTSDKAIEQLAAGENLDIHDVMIATQETDIAFRLALAMRDKLVEAYQEVMRMAV
;
A
#
# COMPACT_ATOMS: atom_id res chain seq x y z
N MET A 1 18.40 -42.17 -20.08
CA MET A 1 17.58 -41.05 -20.59
C MET A 1 17.20 -41.39 -22.02
N ASN A 2 15.91 -41.60 -22.31
CA ASN A 2 15.44 -41.78 -23.68
C ASN A 2 14.18 -40.92 -23.85
N ILE A 3 14.22 -39.97 -24.78
CA ILE A 3 13.36 -38.76 -24.82
C ILE A 3 12.29 -38.88 -25.94
N ASP A 4 12.14 -40.06 -26.55
CA ASP A 4 11.37 -40.25 -27.79
C ASP A 4 9.98 -40.91 -27.64
N SER A 5 9.56 -41.27 -26.43
CA SER A 5 8.27 -41.97 -26.23
C SER A 5 7.05 -41.05 -26.04
N ILE A 6 7.20 -39.72 -26.18
CA ILE A 6 6.13 -38.73 -25.93
C ILE A 6 5.38 -38.34 -27.22
N ALA A 7 5.87 -38.70 -28.41
CA ALA A 7 5.36 -38.14 -29.67
C ALA A 7 4.37 -39.00 -30.49
N LYS A 8 3.89 -40.16 -29.99
CA LYS A 8 3.06 -41.05 -30.84
C LYS A 8 1.86 -41.72 -30.16
N SER A 9 1.05 -40.96 -29.43
CA SER A 9 -0.32 -41.37 -29.12
C SER A 9 -1.30 -40.20 -28.98
N VAL A 10 -1.14 -39.17 -29.81
CA VAL A 10 -2.19 -38.18 -30.09
C VAL A 10 -2.63 -38.39 -31.54
N LEU A 11 -3.51 -39.38 -31.77
CA LEU A 11 -4.38 -39.40 -32.94
C LEU A 11 -5.52 -40.41 -32.74
N THR A 12 -6.62 -39.95 -32.14
CA THR A 12 -7.98 -40.39 -32.50
C THR A 12 -9.01 -39.47 -31.85
N PRO A 13 -9.74 -38.68 -32.65
CA PRO A 13 -11.07 -38.19 -32.29
C PRO A 13 -12.15 -38.78 -33.23
N PRO A 14 -13.46 -38.59 -33.00
CA PRO A 14 -14.20 -38.41 -31.73
C PRO A 14 -15.58 -39.14 -31.73
N VAL A 15 -16.12 -39.60 -30.58
CA VAL A 15 -17.59 -39.65 -30.37
C VAL A 15 -17.94 -39.60 -28.88
N GLY A 16 -18.69 -38.58 -28.47
CA GLY A 16 -19.21 -38.44 -27.10
C GLY A 16 -19.69 -37.03 -26.79
N MET A 17 -20.76 -36.60 -27.44
CA MET A 17 -21.38 -35.29 -27.24
C MET A 17 -22.17 -35.29 -25.91
N ASN A 18 -21.59 -34.76 -24.84
CA ASN A 18 -22.33 -34.46 -23.60
C ASN A 18 -22.21 -32.97 -23.24
N GLY A 19 -23.32 -32.25 -23.32
CA GLY A 19 -23.43 -30.78 -23.25
C GLY A 19 -23.16 -30.15 -21.87
N ASN A 20 -22.52 -30.85 -20.95
CA ASN A 20 -22.31 -30.41 -19.57
C ASN A 20 -20.88 -29.90 -19.28
N ILE A 21 -19.88 -30.34 -20.05
CA ILE A 21 -18.47 -29.97 -19.84
C ILE A 21 -18.19 -28.49 -20.19
N ARG A 22 -18.99 -27.89 -21.08
CA ARG A 22 -18.84 -26.47 -21.47
C ARG A 22 -19.34 -25.48 -20.42
N LYS A 23 -20.23 -25.91 -19.51
CA LYS A 23 -20.75 -25.04 -18.44
C LYS A 23 -19.77 -24.90 -17.26
N GLU A 24 -18.95 -25.92 -17.01
CA GLU A 24 -17.91 -25.87 -15.96
C GLU A 24 -16.73 -24.98 -16.36
N MET A 25 -16.25 -25.04 -17.61
CA MET A 25 -15.15 -24.18 -18.08
C MET A 25 -15.52 -22.69 -18.18
N ALA A 26 -16.81 -22.35 -18.31
CA ALA A 26 -17.27 -20.96 -18.40
C ALA A 26 -17.49 -20.30 -17.02
N ALA A 27 -17.69 -21.09 -15.95
CA ALA A 27 -17.89 -20.57 -14.60
C ALA A 27 -16.56 -20.18 -13.92
N GLU A 28 -15.47 -20.87 -14.24
CA GLU A 28 -14.15 -20.64 -13.64
C GLU A 28 -13.45 -19.39 -14.23
N ALA A 29 -13.66 -19.10 -15.51
CA ALA A 29 -13.11 -17.90 -16.16
C ALA A 29 -13.79 -16.59 -15.72
N ALA A 30 -15.01 -16.65 -15.16
CA ALA A 30 -15.75 -15.48 -14.68
C ALA A 30 -15.42 -15.12 -13.21
N ALA A 31 -14.79 -16.02 -12.45
CA ALA A 31 -14.40 -15.76 -11.07
C ALA A 31 -13.06 -15.01 -10.96
N ALA A 32 -12.18 -15.14 -11.96
CA ALA A 32 -10.85 -14.52 -11.99
C ALA A 32 -10.85 -13.01 -12.36
N ALA A 33 -12.00 -12.45 -12.75
CA ALA A 33 -12.11 -11.05 -13.18
C ALA A 33 -12.81 -10.14 -12.16
N ARG A 34 -13.16 -10.64 -10.96
CA ARG A 34 -13.65 -9.77 -9.89
C ARG A 34 -12.42 -9.10 -9.25
N PRO A 35 -12.31 -7.76 -9.27
CA PRO A 35 -11.31 -7.11 -8.45
C PRO A 35 -11.50 -7.60 -7.03
N ALA A 36 -10.44 -8.14 -6.43
CA ALA A 36 -10.47 -8.59 -5.04
C ALA A 36 -11.05 -7.45 -4.18
N PRO A 37 -11.94 -7.75 -3.22
CA PRO A 37 -12.43 -6.73 -2.31
C PRO A 37 -11.22 -6.07 -1.67
N MET A 38 -11.02 -4.80 -2.01
CA MET A 38 -9.96 -3.99 -1.42
C MET A 38 -10.32 -3.89 0.06
N ASP A 39 -9.54 -4.53 0.91
CA ASP A 39 -9.78 -4.55 2.35
C ASP A 39 -9.45 -3.16 2.92
N ILE A 40 -10.44 -2.27 2.84
CA ILE A 40 -10.34 -0.88 3.31
C ILE A 40 -10.30 -0.83 4.84
N THR A 41 -10.67 -1.93 5.50
CA THR A 41 -10.88 -1.99 6.95
C THR A 41 -9.56 -1.93 7.73
N GLY A 42 -8.42 -2.24 7.09
CA GLY A 42 -7.08 -2.08 7.67
C GLY A 42 -6.19 -1.00 7.02
N GLY A 43 -6.60 -0.41 5.89
CA GLY A 43 -5.67 0.33 5.02
C GLY A 43 -5.29 1.74 5.50
N PHE A 44 -6.29 2.57 5.83
CA PHE A 44 -6.04 3.99 6.11
C PHE A 44 -5.41 4.22 7.49
N GLY A 45 -5.93 3.59 8.55
CA GLY A 45 -5.42 3.77 9.91
C GLY A 45 -3.98 3.27 10.09
N ALA A 46 -3.63 2.16 9.42
CA ALA A 46 -2.26 1.65 9.39
C ALA A 46 -1.32 2.58 8.61
N SER A 47 -1.77 3.12 7.47
CA SER A 47 -1.01 4.12 6.72
C SER A 47 -0.79 5.39 7.53
N LEU A 48 -1.83 5.88 8.22
CA LEU A 48 -1.76 7.07 9.06
C LEU A 48 -0.79 6.85 10.23
N SER A 49 -0.85 5.70 10.91
CA SER A 49 0.09 5.37 12.00
C SER A 49 1.53 5.36 11.49
N ARG A 50 1.79 4.72 10.34
CA ARG A 50 3.12 4.71 9.72
C ARG A 50 3.59 6.11 9.33
N SER A 51 2.70 6.97 8.84
CA SER A 51 3.04 8.37 8.53
C SER A 51 3.39 9.16 9.79
N VAL A 52 2.70 8.95 10.90
CA VAL A 52 3.02 9.59 12.19
C VAL A 52 4.37 9.10 12.73
N GLU A 53 4.65 7.79 12.66
CA GLU A 53 5.96 7.24 13.02
C GLU A 53 7.08 7.81 12.13
N MET A 54 6.83 7.96 10.83
CA MET A 54 7.79 8.56 9.91
C MET A 54 8.08 10.02 10.27
N LEU A 55 7.08 10.81 10.64
CA LEU A 55 7.26 12.20 11.08
C LEU A 55 8.14 12.28 12.34
N ASP A 56 7.91 11.40 13.32
CA ASP A 56 8.75 11.31 14.52
C ASP A 56 10.21 11.02 14.17
N GLN A 57 10.45 10.07 13.25
CA GLN A 57 11.79 9.77 12.77
C GLN A 57 12.44 10.92 12.00
N MET A 58 11.67 11.64 11.18
CA MET A 58 12.16 12.83 10.48
C MET A 58 12.60 13.90 11.48
N GLN A 59 11.80 14.13 12.52
CA GLN A 59 12.14 15.09 13.56
C GLN A 59 13.41 14.72 14.33
N LEU A 60 13.52 13.47 14.79
CA LEU A 60 14.73 12.96 15.46
C LEU A 60 15.97 13.06 14.56
N THR A 61 15.80 12.82 13.26
CA THR A 61 16.89 12.92 12.28
C THR A 61 17.33 14.37 12.08
N SER A 62 16.38 15.31 11.96
CA SER A 62 16.66 16.75 11.88
C SER A 62 17.38 17.24 13.13
N ASP A 63 16.88 16.89 14.32
CA ASP A 63 17.48 17.30 15.60
C ASP A 63 18.91 16.80 15.73
N LYS A 64 19.16 15.52 15.39
CA LYS A 64 20.50 14.94 15.39
C LYS A 64 21.42 15.63 14.39
N ALA A 65 20.93 15.93 13.19
CA ALA A 65 21.71 16.63 12.16
C ALA A 65 22.09 18.05 12.60
N ILE A 66 21.19 18.75 13.32
CA ILE A 66 21.47 20.06 13.94
C ILE A 66 22.55 19.93 15.02
N GLU A 67 22.45 18.93 15.91
CA GLU A 67 23.45 18.70 16.95
C GLU A 67 24.84 18.41 16.38
N GLN A 68 24.91 17.55 15.36
CA GLN A 68 26.16 17.19 14.71
C GLN A 68 26.78 18.39 13.98
N LEU A 69 25.96 19.20 13.31
CA LEU A 69 26.42 20.45 12.69
C LEU A 69 26.95 21.43 13.75
N ALA A 70 26.27 21.57 14.89
CA ALA A 70 26.71 22.42 15.99
C ALA A 70 27.99 21.90 16.67
N ALA A 71 28.22 20.58 16.67
CA ALA A 71 29.44 19.94 17.13
C ALA A 71 30.63 20.11 16.17
N GLY A 72 30.41 20.70 14.98
CA GLY A 72 31.45 20.92 13.97
C GLY A 72 31.75 19.69 13.11
N GLU A 73 30.85 18.70 13.06
CA GLU A 73 30.96 17.61 12.09
C GLU A 73 30.75 18.14 10.65
N ASN A 74 31.37 17.50 9.65
CA ASN A 74 31.24 17.87 8.24
C ASN A 74 29.86 17.47 7.67
N LEU A 75 28.80 18.06 8.20
CA LEU A 75 27.48 18.05 7.58
C LEU A 75 27.29 19.32 6.77
N ASP A 76 26.68 19.18 5.59
CA ASP A 76 26.30 20.33 4.80
C ASP A 76 25.17 21.06 5.53
N ILE A 77 25.40 22.33 5.87
CA ILE A 77 24.40 23.19 6.51
C ILE A 77 23.11 23.29 5.69
N HIS A 78 23.21 23.19 4.37
CA HIS A 78 22.06 23.19 3.48
C HIS A 78 21.19 21.95 3.69
N ASP A 79 21.79 20.76 3.80
CA ASP A 79 21.05 19.53 4.01
C ASP A 79 20.33 19.52 5.36
N VAL A 80 20.99 20.00 6.43
CA VAL A 80 20.38 20.14 7.76
C VAL A 80 19.21 21.12 7.72
N MET A 81 19.39 22.27 7.06
CA MET A 81 18.36 23.28 6.93
C MET A 81 17.15 22.78 6.13
N ILE A 82 17.37 22.08 5.02
CA ILE A 82 16.31 21.49 4.20
C ILE A 82 15.57 20.42 4.99
N ALA A 83 16.27 19.50 5.64
CA ALA A 83 15.65 18.45 6.45
C ALA A 83 14.78 19.05 7.57
N THR A 84 15.28 20.10 8.24
CA THR A 84 14.53 20.80 9.30
C THR A 84 13.26 21.47 8.75
N GLN A 85 13.35 22.11 7.58
CA GLN A 85 12.21 22.76 6.93
C GLN A 85 11.17 21.74 6.46
N GLU A 86 11.62 20.60 5.92
CA GLU A 86 10.75 19.52 5.51
C GLU A 86 9.96 18.97 6.72
N THR A 87 10.65 18.68 7.83
CA THR A 87 10.03 18.25 9.08
C THR A 87 8.99 19.26 9.58
N ASP A 88 9.30 20.57 9.59
CA ASP A 88 8.36 21.60 10.06
C ASP A 88 7.10 21.67 9.19
N ILE A 89 7.25 21.64 7.86
CA ILE A 89 6.11 21.63 6.93
C ILE A 89 5.28 20.37 7.11
N ALA A 90 5.92 19.20 7.21
CA ALA A 90 5.24 17.93 7.36
C ALA A 90 4.47 17.84 8.69
N PHE A 91 5.02 18.40 9.78
CA PHE A 91 4.34 18.47 11.07
C PHE A 91 3.11 19.38 11.03
N ARG A 92 3.22 20.57 10.40
CA ARG A 92 2.07 21.48 10.20
C ARG A 92 0.95 20.81 9.41
N LEU A 93 1.30 20.03 8.38
CA LEU A 93 0.34 19.25 7.61
C LEU A 93 -0.34 18.19 8.48
N ALA A 94 0.42 17.47 9.32
CA ALA A 94 -0.12 16.47 10.22
C ALA A 94 -1.12 17.05 11.23
N LEU A 95 -0.85 18.25 11.76
CA LEU A 95 -1.78 18.97 12.63
C LEU A 95 -3.07 19.34 11.88
N ALA A 96 -2.97 19.87 10.66
CA ALA A 96 -4.14 20.17 9.84
C ALA A 96 -4.98 18.91 9.55
N MET A 97 -4.33 17.78 9.28
CA MET A 97 -5.02 16.51 9.08
C MET A 97 -5.70 16.02 10.36
N ARG A 98 -5.03 16.10 11.53
CA ARG A 98 -5.63 15.78 12.83
C ARG A 98 -6.92 16.55 13.05
N ASP A 99 -6.89 17.86 12.82
CA ASP A 99 -8.06 18.71 13.02
C ASP A 99 -9.20 18.31 12.07
N LYS A 100 -8.90 18.00 10.80
CA LYS A 100 -9.88 17.49 9.83
C LYS A 100 -10.46 16.13 10.18
N LEU A 101 -9.65 15.22 10.74
CA LEU A 101 -10.14 13.91 11.18
C LEU A 101 -11.07 14.05 12.39
N VAL A 102 -10.75 14.96 13.32
CA VAL A 102 -11.63 15.26 14.46
C VAL A 102 -12.95 15.88 13.99
N GLU A 103 -12.91 16.84 13.07
CA GLU A 103 -14.11 17.42 12.44
C GLU A 103 -14.95 16.33 11.75
N ALA A 104 -14.34 15.47 10.94
CA ALA A 104 -15.04 14.39 10.23
C ALA A 104 -15.71 13.40 11.19
N TYR A 105 -15.05 13.05 12.30
CA TYR A 105 -15.64 12.21 13.33
C TYR A 105 -16.87 12.88 13.97
N GLN A 106 -16.77 14.18 14.30
CA GLN A 106 -17.89 14.95 14.85
C GLN A 106 -19.06 15.05 13.87
N GLU A 107 -18.79 15.25 12.57
CA GLU A 107 -19.82 15.33 11.53
C GLU A 107 -20.59 14.01 11.40
N VAL A 108 -19.89 12.87 11.37
CA VAL A 108 -20.52 11.53 11.31
C VAL A 108 -21.45 11.31 12.50
N MET A 109 -21.02 11.71 13.71
CA MET A 109 -21.86 11.60 14.92
C MET A 109 -23.08 12.52 14.85
N ARG A 110 -22.97 13.69 14.21
CA ARG A 110 -24.09 14.64 14.03
C ARG A 110 -25.10 14.16 12.98
N MET A 111 -24.66 13.39 11.97
CA MET A 111 -25.56 12.79 10.98
C MET A 111 -26.31 11.56 11.51
N ALA A 112 -25.78 10.88 12.52
CA ALA A 112 -26.28 9.58 13.00
C ALA A 112 -27.29 9.68 14.17
N VAL A 113 -27.64 10.88 14.65
CA VAL A 113 -28.63 11.11 15.71
C VAL A 113 -29.99 11.51 15.16
#